data_AF-A0A1B9G512-F1
#
_entry.id   AF-A0A1B9G512-F1
#
_cell.length_a   1.000
_cell.length_b   1.000
_cell.length_c   1.000
_cell.angle_alpha   90.00
_cell.angle_beta   90.00
_cell.angle_gamma   90.00
#
_symmetry.space_group_name_H-M   'P 1'
#
loop_
_entity.id
_entity.type
_entity.pdbx_description
1 polymer ?
#
loop_
_entity_poly.entity_id
_entity_poly.type
_entity_poly.pdbx_seq_one_letter_code
_entity_poly.pdbx_strand_id
1 'polypeptide(L)'
;MDIFHTYIQPRRTYESELYRMDEELLIHIRKLTINHHPSHYCRSTRFENFVLPNLKTVDLRSPLFSSLSDRFHSDPPKWRGSESRSRCKLLAKLRPKTVIIRDMNCDDLDFMPPDTCRTMWENVENVIFTLPSIYARKNTDLRSCGLAVYPNFKKIYWMYDPTSTVEYPDRYPYDLELEDDKDLNDWAITEVTLSHPHCDIIIVNVESTRTKEDSGPSSSEQFQKDEEEIFRADIAYRCRADADLPESDIKGEEAIKKRLDTIRFITLDEFIEKEDWFDWFDPKELESWNKAMDGKVGTLQ
;
A
#
# COMPACT_ATOMS: atom_id res chain seq x y z
N MET A 1 -12.43 19.85 12.87
CA MET A 1 -11.02 20.11 12.51
C MET A 1 -11.01 20.11 11.00
N ASP A 2 -10.81 21.26 10.35
CA ASP A 2 -10.92 21.33 8.90
C ASP A 2 -9.66 20.72 8.28
N ILE A 3 -9.82 19.54 7.68
CA ILE A 3 -8.76 18.91 6.89
C ILE A 3 -8.84 19.52 5.50
N PHE A 4 -7.87 20.39 5.18
CA PHE A 4 -7.73 20.89 3.80
C PHE A 4 -7.15 19.76 2.94
N HIS A 5 -8.02 19.19 2.10
CA HIS A 5 -7.63 18.23 1.06
C HIS A 5 -7.27 19.01 -0.21
N THR A 6 -5.99 18.96 -0.60
CA THR A 6 -5.57 19.45 -1.91
C THR A 6 -5.28 18.25 -2.82
N TYR A 7 -5.90 18.28 -4.00
CA TYR A 7 -5.71 17.27 -5.03
C TYR A 7 -4.80 17.80 -6.12
N ILE A 8 -3.69 17.12 -6.38
CA ILE A 8 -2.86 17.39 -7.55
C ILE A 8 -3.31 16.44 -8.66
N GLN A 9 -4.12 16.94 -9.60
CA GLN A 9 -4.48 16.20 -10.81
C GLN A 9 -3.73 16.76 -12.03
N PRO A 10 -3.04 15.91 -12.82
CA PRO A 10 -2.48 16.32 -14.10
C PRO A 10 -3.61 16.39 -15.15
N ARG A 11 -4.34 17.51 -15.22
CA ARG A 11 -5.23 17.82 -16.35
C ARG A 11 -4.54 18.82 -17.29
N ARG A 12 -4.62 18.56 -18.61
CA ARG A 12 -4.02 19.37 -19.70
C ARG A 12 -4.44 20.85 -19.76
N THR A 13 -5.38 21.32 -18.93
CA THR A 13 -5.92 22.69 -19.00
C THR A 13 -6.07 23.40 -17.65
N TYR A 14 -5.67 22.78 -16.52
CA TYR A 14 -5.79 23.36 -15.17
C TYR A 14 -4.42 23.47 -14.47
N GLU A 15 -3.39 23.89 -15.20
CA GLU A 15 -2.06 24.11 -14.63
C GLU A 15 -1.97 25.32 -13.66
N SER A 16 -3.08 26.01 -13.37
CA SER A 16 -3.11 27.31 -12.70
C SER A 16 -3.60 27.33 -11.24
N GLU A 17 -4.17 26.24 -10.70
CA GLU A 17 -4.82 26.31 -9.38
C GLU A 17 -3.84 26.22 -8.20
N LEU A 18 -2.80 25.40 -8.30
CA LEU A 18 -1.74 25.33 -7.28
C LEU A 18 -0.96 26.66 -7.13
N TYR A 19 -0.94 27.47 -8.19
CA TYR A 19 -0.31 28.80 -8.21
C TYR A 19 -1.13 29.92 -7.59
N ARG A 20 -2.42 29.65 -7.33
CA ARG A 20 -3.29 30.58 -6.62
C ARG A 20 -3.45 30.23 -5.15
N MET A 21 -2.87 29.11 -4.71
CA MET A 21 -2.82 28.84 -3.29
C MET A 21 -1.84 29.83 -2.67
N ASP A 22 -2.41 30.76 -1.91
CA ASP A 22 -1.67 31.65 -1.04
C ASP A 22 -0.68 30.81 -0.20
N GLU A 23 0.52 31.33 0.03
CA GLU A 23 1.48 30.69 0.95
C GLU A 23 0.82 30.47 2.33
N GLU A 24 -0.12 31.34 2.70
CA GLU A 24 -0.96 31.20 3.88
C GLU A 24 -1.88 29.96 3.85
N LEU A 25 -2.27 29.45 2.68
CA LEU A 25 -3.07 28.22 2.59
C LEU A 25 -2.20 26.96 2.68
N LEU A 26 -0.96 27.02 2.19
CA LEU A 26 -0.05 25.86 2.20
C LEU A 26 0.29 25.40 3.62
N ILE A 27 0.34 26.32 4.58
CA ILE A 27 0.55 25.98 5.99
C ILE A 27 -0.63 25.21 6.59
N HIS A 28 -1.81 25.22 6.00
CA HIS A 28 -2.97 24.49 6.53
C HIS A 28 -3.11 23.07 5.95
N ILE A 29 -2.32 22.72 4.93
CA ILE A 29 -2.37 21.40 4.29
C ILE A 29 -1.75 20.35 5.21
N ARG A 30 -2.57 19.39 5.63
CA ARG A 30 -2.15 18.24 6.45
C ARG A 30 -2.10 16.93 5.68
N LYS A 31 -2.92 16.81 4.63
CA LYS A 31 -2.98 15.64 3.75
C LYS A 31 -2.83 16.09 2.31
N LEU A 32 -1.91 15.45 1.59
CA LEU A 32 -1.69 15.68 0.17
C LEU A 32 -1.96 14.40 -0.61
N THR A 33 -2.90 14.44 -1.57
CA THR A 33 -3.13 13.33 -2.48
C THR A 33 -2.41 13.58 -3.80
N ILE A 34 -1.55 12.63 -4.18
CA ILE A 34 -0.74 12.67 -5.40
C ILE A 34 -1.19 11.51 -6.27
N ASN A 35 -1.82 11.86 -7.39
CA ASN A 35 -2.11 10.88 -8.41
C ASN A 35 -0.85 10.60 -9.22
N HIS A 36 -0.81 9.41 -9.82
CA HIS A 36 0.14 9.08 -10.88
C HIS A 36 0.22 10.21 -11.89
N HIS A 37 1.45 10.51 -12.28
CA HIS A 37 1.75 11.56 -13.23
C HIS A 37 2.92 11.17 -14.13
N PRO A 38 2.98 11.70 -15.36
CA PRO A 38 4.12 11.44 -16.25
C PRO A 38 5.43 12.02 -15.72
N SER A 39 6.56 11.43 -16.14
CA SER A 39 7.92 11.82 -15.70
C SER A 39 8.33 13.26 -15.98
N HIS A 40 7.73 13.94 -16.95
CA HIS A 40 8.01 15.36 -17.20
C HIS A 40 7.50 16.26 -16.07
N TYR A 41 6.46 15.85 -15.33
CA TYR A 41 5.94 16.61 -14.19
C TYR A 41 6.98 16.72 -13.07
N CYS A 42 7.79 15.68 -12.90
CA CYS A 42 8.87 15.62 -11.92
C CYS A 42 10.04 16.57 -12.18
N ARG A 43 10.24 16.97 -13.43
CA ARG A 43 11.33 17.88 -13.82
C ARG A 43 10.99 19.35 -13.61
N SER A 44 9.73 19.62 -13.30
CA SER A 44 9.22 20.96 -13.15
C SER A 44 9.98 21.72 -12.05
N THR A 45 10.55 22.89 -12.41
CA THR A 45 11.20 23.82 -11.45
C THR A 45 10.21 24.37 -10.43
N ARG A 46 8.92 24.20 -10.71
CA ARG A 46 7.76 24.53 -9.88
C ARG A 46 7.84 24.02 -8.44
N PHE A 47 8.55 22.90 -8.20
CA PHE A 47 8.67 22.30 -6.88
C PHE A 47 9.94 22.71 -6.10
N GLU A 48 10.76 23.62 -6.64
CA GLU A 48 12.04 23.99 -6.01
C GLU A 48 11.84 24.63 -4.63
N ASN A 49 10.81 25.47 -4.51
CA ASN A 49 10.42 26.18 -3.27
C ASN A 49 9.15 25.62 -2.62
N PHE A 50 8.65 24.46 -3.08
CA PHE A 50 7.41 23.89 -2.55
C PHE A 50 7.68 23.29 -1.16
N VAL A 51 7.03 23.84 -0.13
CA VAL A 51 7.15 23.40 1.25
C VAL A 51 5.74 23.29 1.85
N LEU A 52 5.45 22.15 2.46
CA LEU A 52 4.22 21.91 3.21
C LEU A 52 4.58 21.62 4.67
N PRO A 53 4.74 22.65 5.52
CA PRO A 53 5.34 22.49 6.84
C PRO A 53 4.49 21.67 7.81
N ASN A 54 3.17 21.60 7.58
CA ASN A 54 2.22 20.86 8.42
C ASN A 54 1.73 19.56 7.77
N LEU A 55 2.37 19.10 6.70
CA LEU A 55 2.03 17.86 6.01
C LEU A 55 2.29 16.66 6.91
N LYS A 56 1.22 15.92 7.22
CA LYS A 56 1.28 14.67 7.99
C LYS A 56 1.15 13.44 7.09
N THR A 57 0.23 13.48 6.13
CA THR A 57 -0.16 12.32 5.34
C THR A 57 0.05 12.58 3.85
N VAL A 58 0.73 11.67 3.16
CA VAL A 58 0.76 11.64 1.69
C VAL A 58 -0.02 10.43 1.21
N ASP A 59 -0.99 10.64 0.33
CA ASP A 59 -1.83 9.60 -0.28
C ASP A 59 -1.42 9.46 -1.74
N LEU A 60 -0.70 8.39 -2.06
CA LEU A 60 -0.20 8.06 -3.38
C LEU A 60 -1.20 7.15 -4.09
N ARG A 61 -1.73 7.64 -5.22
CA ARG A 61 -2.69 6.90 -6.04
C ARG A 61 -2.07 6.48 -7.35
N SER A 62 -1.92 5.18 -7.54
CA SER A 62 -1.54 4.62 -8.83
C SER A 62 -2.79 4.17 -9.57
N PRO A 63 -2.92 4.40 -10.89
CA PRO A 63 -3.94 3.71 -11.65
C PRO A 63 -3.65 2.21 -11.58
N LEU A 64 -4.71 1.44 -11.32
CA LEU A 64 -4.70 0.00 -11.47
C LEU A 64 -4.26 -0.30 -12.90
N PHE A 65 -3.37 -1.28 -13.07
CA PHE A 65 -2.84 -1.72 -14.37
C PHE A 65 -1.89 -0.77 -15.11
N SER A 66 -1.41 0.33 -14.52
CA SER A 66 -0.20 0.93 -15.11
C SER A 66 0.95 -0.07 -14.97
N SER A 67 1.73 -0.25 -16.04
CA SER A 67 2.93 -1.07 -15.98
C SER A 67 3.82 -0.59 -14.82
N LEU A 68 4.51 -1.52 -14.13
CA LEU A 68 5.51 -1.19 -13.11
C LEU A 68 6.43 -0.04 -13.55
N SER A 69 6.79 -0.04 -14.84
CA SER A 69 7.65 0.99 -15.42
C SER A 69 7.06 2.39 -15.46
N ASP A 70 5.74 2.50 -15.56
CA ASP A 70 5.05 3.79 -15.58
C ASP A 70 4.84 4.35 -14.17
N ARG A 71 4.84 3.52 -13.12
CA ARG A 71 4.48 3.93 -11.76
C ARG A 71 5.61 4.71 -11.08
N PHE A 72 5.34 5.97 -10.75
CA PHE A 72 6.21 6.90 -10.02
C PHE A 72 7.71 6.89 -10.42
N HIS A 73 7.97 6.63 -11.71
CA HIS A 73 9.25 6.74 -12.44
C HIS A 73 10.22 5.56 -12.33
N SER A 74 9.70 4.34 -12.41
CA SER A 74 10.51 3.15 -12.68
C SER A 74 10.78 2.95 -14.18
N ASP A 75 11.27 3.97 -14.92
CA ASP A 75 11.74 3.70 -16.29
C ASP A 75 12.82 2.60 -16.21
N PRO A 76 12.67 1.48 -16.97
CA PRO A 76 13.49 0.30 -16.82
C PRO A 76 14.98 0.64 -16.92
N PRO A 77 15.87 -0.15 -16.26
CA PRO A 77 17.32 0.03 -16.37
C PRO A 77 17.69 0.10 -17.85
N LYS A 78 18.31 1.24 -18.18
CA LYS A 78 18.60 1.66 -19.55
C LYS A 78 19.44 0.62 -20.25
N TRP A 79 18.86 0.00 -21.27
CA TRP A 79 19.62 -0.39 -22.44
C TRP A 79 20.25 0.90 -23.02
N ARG A 80 21.54 1.12 -22.74
CA ARG A 80 22.45 2.13 -23.34
C ARG A 80 22.24 3.61 -22.90
N GLY A 81 23.05 4.04 -21.93
CA GLY A 81 23.71 5.36 -21.97
C GLY A 81 22.87 6.64 -21.76
N SER A 82 21.59 6.57 -21.44
CA SER A 82 20.81 7.79 -21.21
C SER A 82 21.19 8.48 -19.88
N GLU A 83 21.32 9.81 -19.93
CA GLU A 83 21.70 10.72 -18.85
C GLU A 83 20.76 10.67 -17.63
N SER A 84 21.29 11.03 -16.45
CA SER A 84 20.72 10.90 -15.10
C SER A 84 19.18 10.89 -14.99
N ARG A 85 18.64 9.86 -14.32
CA ARG A 85 17.22 9.77 -13.95
C ARG A 85 16.84 10.99 -13.09
N SER A 86 15.93 11.82 -13.56
CA SER A 86 15.44 12.95 -12.77
C SER A 86 14.47 12.44 -11.69
N ARG A 87 14.93 12.44 -10.43
CA ARG A 87 14.10 12.16 -9.24
C ARG A 87 12.84 13.04 -9.25
N CYS A 88 11.73 12.55 -8.67
CA CYS A 88 10.54 13.36 -8.50
C CYS A 88 10.83 14.52 -7.53
N LYS A 89 10.99 15.75 -8.06
CA LYS A 89 11.29 16.93 -7.24
C LYS A 89 10.21 17.19 -6.19
N LEU A 90 8.94 16.92 -6.51
CA LEU A 90 7.82 17.06 -5.58
C LEU A 90 7.99 16.10 -4.39
N LEU A 91 8.00 14.79 -4.64
CA LEU A 91 8.11 13.77 -3.59
C LEU A 91 9.39 13.96 -2.75
N ALA A 92 10.51 14.32 -3.38
CA ALA A 92 11.78 14.58 -2.68
C ALA A 92 11.72 15.75 -1.67
N LYS A 93 10.71 16.62 -1.74
CA LYS A 93 10.51 17.76 -0.81
C LYS A 93 9.51 17.45 0.31
N LEU A 94 8.69 16.42 0.15
CA LEU A 94 7.70 16.04 1.15
C LEU A 94 8.39 15.36 2.33
N ARG A 95 7.87 15.58 3.53
CA ARG A 95 8.35 14.96 4.77
C ARG A 95 7.15 14.46 5.60
N PRO A 96 6.29 13.59 5.04
CA PRO A 96 5.13 13.10 5.76
C PRO A 96 5.53 12.15 6.89
N LYS A 97 4.64 12.01 7.87
CA LYS A 97 4.71 10.99 8.92
C LYS A 97 4.01 9.69 8.48
N THR A 98 2.97 9.81 7.65
CA THR A 98 2.20 8.68 7.14
C THR A 98 2.18 8.71 5.61
N VAL A 99 2.41 7.55 4.98
CA VAL A 99 2.22 7.37 3.54
C VAL A 99 1.16 6.31 3.31
N ILE A 100 0.17 6.64 2.47
CA ILE A 100 -0.86 5.71 2.00
C ILE A 100 -0.51 5.39 0.54
N ILE A 101 -0.42 4.11 0.20
CA ILE A 101 -0.24 3.62 -1.16
C ILE A 101 -1.53 2.91 -1.54
N ARG A 102 -2.26 3.50 -2.47
CA ARG A 102 -3.55 2.98 -2.94
C ARG A 102 -3.42 2.24 -4.24
N ASP A 103 -4.38 1.35 -4.46
CA ASP A 103 -4.62 0.73 -5.76
C ASP A 103 -3.36 -0.01 -6.25
N MET A 104 -2.74 -0.69 -5.31
CA MET A 104 -1.51 -1.45 -5.54
C MET A 104 -1.87 -2.86 -6.00
N ASN A 105 -1.18 -3.36 -7.03
CA ASN A 105 -1.14 -4.79 -7.31
C ASN A 105 -0.03 -5.41 -6.44
N CYS A 106 -0.21 -6.62 -5.93
CA CYS A 106 0.84 -7.33 -5.18
C CYS A 106 2.13 -7.47 -6.02
N ASP A 107 2.00 -7.58 -7.35
CA ASP A 107 3.13 -7.55 -8.30
C ASP A 107 3.95 -6.27 -8.28
N ASP A 108 3.31 -5.19 -7.87
CA ASP A 108 3.87 -3.86 -7.98
C ASP A 108 4.64 -3.45 -6.72
N LEU A 109 4.83 -4.36 -5.76
CA LEU A 109 5.52 -4.14 -4.48
C LEU A 109 7.04 -4.11 -4.60
N ASP A 110 7.57 -3.73 -5.76
CA ASP A 110 8.96 -3.28 -5.83
C ASP A 110 9.00 -1.89 -5.19
N PHE A 111 9.24 -1.83 -3.87
CA PHE A 111 9.29 -0.60 -3.08
C PHE A 111 10.44 0.28 -3.53
N MET A 112 10.25 0.96 -4.66
CA MET A 112 11.12 1.94 -5.28
C MET A 112 12.60 1.52 -5.39
N PRO A 113 13.22 1.60 -6.57
CA PRO A 113 14.68 1.56 -6.60
C PRO A 113 15.23 2.63 -5.62
N PRO A 114 16.20 2.29 -4.75
CA PRO A 114 16.65 3.09 -3.58
C PRO A 114 16.99 4.56 -3.87
N ASP A 115 17.10 4.94 -5.14
CA ASP A 115 17.49 6.24 -5.62
C ASP A 115 16.35 7.25 -5.83
N THR A 116 15.08 6.84 -5.92
CA THR A 116 14.07 7.77 -6.49
C THR A 116 13.54 8.81 -5.52
N CYS A 117 13.34 8.52 -4.22
CA CYS A 117 12.85 9.50 -3.22
C CYS A 117 13.19 9.17 -1.76
N ARG A 118 14.40 8.68 -1.46
CA ARG A 118 14.82 8.32 -0.07
C ARG A 118 14.43 9.35 0.99
N THR A 119 14.59 10.63 0.67
CA THR A 119 14.30 11.76 1.56
C THR A 119 12.85 11.89 2.00
N MET A 120 11.90 11.38 1.21
CA MET A 120 10.48 11.37 1.59
C MET A 120 10.24 10.38 2.73
N TRP A 121 10.88 9.21 2.63
CA TRP A 121 10.71 8.08 3.53
C TRP A 121 11.46 8.23 4.86
N GLU A 122 12.42 9.16 4.93
CA GLU A 122 13.22 9.41 6.13
C GLU A 122 12.40 9.72 7.38
N ASN A 123 11.21 10.32 7.27
CA ASN A 123 10.37 10.67 8.42
C ASN A 123 9.07 9.85 8.52
N VAL A 124 8.90 8.89 7.62
CA VAL A 124 7.69 8.08 7.58
C VAL A 124 7.74 7.10 8.75
N GLU A 125 6.70 7.13 9.57
CA GLU A 125 6.50 6.21 10.68
C GLU A 125 5.42 5.18 10.37
N ASN A 126 4.41 5.54 9.57
CA ASN A 126 3.32 4.66 9.20
C ASN A 126 3.24 4.51 7.68
N VAL A 127 3.15 3.28 7.20
CA VAL A 127 2.82 3.00 5.81
C VAL A 127 1.53 2.22 5.76
N ILE A 128 0.63 2.63 4.85
CA ILE A 128 -0.68 2.01 4.69
C ILE A 128 -0.81 1.56 3.24
N PHE A 129 -0.92 0.26 3.04
CA PHE A 129 -1.25 -0.33 1.75
C PHE A 129 -2.75 -0.56 1.70
N THR A 130 -3.41 -0.07 0.66
CA THR A 130 -4.80 -0.43 0.38
C THR A 130 -4.87 -1.18 -0.94
N LEU A 131 -5.28 -2.44 -0.89
CA LEU A 131 -5.39 -3.32 -2.04
C LEU A 131 -6.87 -3.66 -2.27
N PRO A 132 -7.36 -3.66 -3.52
CA PRO A 132 -8.64 -4.28 -3.85
C PRO A 132 -8.73 -5.71 -3.30
N SER A 133 -9.77 -6.04 -2.54
CA SER A 133 -9.93 -7.41 -1.99
C SER A 133 -9.96 -8.47 -3.08
N ILE A 134 -10.48 -8.12 -4.27
CA ILE A 134 -10.52 -8.99 -5.45
C ILE A 134 -9.13 -9.39 -5.99
N TYR A 135 -8.06 -8.71 -5.57
CA TYR A 135 -6.68 -9.02 -5.98
C TYR A 135 -5.91 -9.80 -4.93
N ALA A 136 -6.48 -9.97 -3.73
CA ALA A 136 -5.79 -10.61 -2.62
C ALA A 136 -5.44 -12.08 -2.87
N ARG A 137 -6.21 -12.78 -3.71
CA ARG A 137 -6.03 -14.23 -4.01
C ARG A 137 -5.42 -14.50 -5.37
N LYS A 138 -5.01 -13.46 -6.10
CA LYS A 138 -4.39 -13.70 -7.40
C LYS A 138 -2.99 -14.22 -7.19
N ASN A 139 -2.76 -15.46 -7.61
CA ASN A 139 -1.40 -15.94 -7.77
C ASN A 139 -0.77 -15.09 -8.87
N THR A 140 0.25 -14.36 -8.47
CA THR A 140 1.01 -13.57 -9.41
C THR A 140 2.43 -14.07 -9.36
N ASP A 141 3.07 -14.19 -10.53
CA ASP A 141 4.46 -14.64 -10.67
C ASP A 141 5.39 -13.59 -10.05
N LEU A 142 5.39 -13.52 -8.72
CA LEU A 142 6.10 -12.52 -7.96
C LEU A 142 7.59 -12.80 -8.09
N ARG A 143 8.24 -11.96 -8.89
CA ARG A 143 9.69 -11.79 -8.79
C ARG A 143 9.98 -11.17 -7.43
N SER A 144 11.11 -11.57 -6.83
CA SER A 144 11.57 -11.03 -5.56
C SER A 144 11.46 -9.50 -5.54
N CYS A 145 10.63 -8.99 -4.62
CA CYS A 145 10.45 -7.56 -4.42
C CYS A 145 11.65 -7.06 -3.62
N GLY A 146 12.44 -6.16 -4.21
CA GLY A 146 13.61 -5.58 -3.55
C GLY A 146 13.17 -4.55 -2.52
N LEU A 147 12.72 -4.99 -1.35
CA LEU A 147 12.22 -4.09 -0.33
C LEU A 147 13.37 -3.34 0.34
N ALA A 148 13.42 -2.02 0.10
CA ALA A 148 14.27 -1.16 0.89
C ALA A 148 13.83 -1.19 2.36
N VAL A 149 14.77 -1.39 3.28
CA VAL A 149 14.53 -1.36 4.72
C VAL A 149 14.48 0.09 5.20
N TYR A 150 13.35 0.48 5.79
CA TYR A 150 13.18 1.81 6.36
C TYR A 150 13.18 1.75 7.90
N PRO A 151 14.24 2.26 8.57
CA PRO A 151 14.41 2.08 10.02
C PRO A 151 13.39 2.86 10.86
N ASN A 152 12.73 3.87 10.29
CA ASN A 152 11.81 4.75 11.04
C ASN A 152 10.36 4.28 11.00
N PHE A 153 10.06 3.25 10.21
CA PHE A 153 8.74 2.65 10.23
C PHE A 153 8.47 2.09 11.63
N LYS A 154 7.26 2.35 12.12
CA LYS A 154 6.73 1.86 13.40
C LYS A 154 5.57 0.92 13.15
N LYS A 155 4.70 1.26 12.20
CA LYS A 155 3.53 0.45 11.83
C LYS A 155 3.41 0.34 10.32
N ILE A 156 3.06 -0.85 9.87
CA ILE A 156 2.67 -1.11 8.49
C ILE A 156 1.25 -1.68 8.51
N TYR A 157 0.34 -0.98 7.84
CA TYR A 157 -1.04 -1.43 7.67
C TYR A 157 -1.19 -2.03 6.28
N TRP A 158 -1.78 -3.22 6.23
CA TRP A 158 -2.14 -3.89 5.00
C TRP A 158 -3.65 -4.09 4.96
N MET A 159 -4.32 -3.27 4.16
CA MET A 159 -5.77 -3.15 4.19
C MET A 159 -6.37 -3.65 2.88
N TYR A 160 -7.44 -4.45 3.00
CA TYR A 160 -8.22 -4.90 1.86
C TYR A 160 -9.46 -4.04 1.67
N ASP A 161 -9.59 -3.42 0.50
CA ASP A 161 -10.70 -2.56 0.09
C ASP A 161 -11.81 -3.40 -0.57
N PRO A 162 -12.98 -3.55 0.09
CA PRO A 162 -14.09 -4.36 -0.41
C PRO A 162 -14.89 -3.68 -1.52
N THR A 163 -14.70 -2.38 -1.74
CA THR A 163 -15.50 -1.56 -2.68
C THR A 163 -14.97 -1.60 -4.10
N SER A 164 -13.77 -2.14 -4.31
CA SER A 164 -13.17 -2.18 -5.63
C SER A 164 -13.96 -3.10 -6.55
N THR A 165 -14.81 -2.49 -7.39
CA THR A 165 -15.58 -3.16 -8.44
C THR A 165 -14.83 -3.13 -9.76
N VAL A 166 -13.51 -3.13 -9.73
CA VAL A 166 -12.71 -2.93 -10.95
C VAL A 166 -13.00 -4.09 -11.88
N GLU A 167 -13.88 -3.82 -12.85
CA GLU A 167 -14.11 -4.67 -13.99
C GLU A 167 -12.74 -4.91 -14.59
N TYR A 168 -12.29 -6.16 -14.61
CA TYR A 168 -11.08 -6.48 -15.34
C TYR A 168 -11.30 -5.93 -16.73
N PRO A 169 -10.39 -5.10 -17.26
CA PRO A 169 -10.41 -4.88 -18.69
C PRO A 169 -10.38 -6.27 -19.29
N ASP A 170 -11.40 -6.64 -20.09
CA ASP A 170 -11.58 -7.94 -20.77
C ASP A 170 -10.38 -8.36 -21.65
N ARG A 171 -9.27 -7.62 -21.57
CA ARG A 171 -8.07 -7.64 -22.38
C ARG A 171 -6.85 -8.18 -21.63
N TYR A 172 -7.01 -9.04 -20.64
CA TYR A 172 -5.98 -10.06 -20.42
C TYR A 172 -6.36 -11.27 -21.27
N PRO A 173 -5.97 -11.33 -22.56
CA PRO A 173 -6.29 -12.42 -23.48
C PRO A 173 -5.57 -13.73 -23.13
N TYR A 174 -4.92 -13.77 -21.96
CA TYR A 174 -4.42 -15.01 -21.42
C TYR A 174 -5.56 -15.59 -20.62
N ASP A 175 -6.19 -16.63 -21.18
CA ASP A 175 -6.80 -17.73 -20.43
C ASP A 175 -5.69 -18.36 -19.55
N LEU A 176 -5.14 -17.58 -18.62
CA LEU A 176 -4.70 -18.15 -17.37
C LEU A 176 -6.02 -18.68 -16.81
N GLU A 177 -6.27 -19.96 -17.04
CA GLU A 177 -6.99 -20.77 -16.09
C GLU A 177 -6.35 -20.38 -14.75
N LEU A 178 -6.97 -19.41 -14.09
CA LEU A 178 -6.65 -19.05 -12.72
C LEU A 178 -6.95 -20.36 -12.02
N GLU A 179 -5.92 -21.20 -11.86
CA GLU A 179 -5.98 -22.23 -10.85
C GLU A 179 -6.37 -21.43 -9.61
N ASP A 180 -7.62 -21.64 -9.17
CA ASP A 180 -8.20 -20.96 -8.02
C ASP A 180 -7.38 -21.40 -6.82
N ASP A 181 -6.23 -20.75 -6.66
CA ASP A 181 -5.44 -20.85 -5.47
C ASP A 181 -6.32 -20.24 -4.39
N LYS A 182 -6.84 -21.14 -3.56
CA LYS A 182 -7.76 -20.82 -2.46
C LYS A 182 -7.07 -20.05 -1.35
N ASP A 183 -5.78 -19.80 -1.48
CA ASP A 183 -4.95 -19.18 -0.47
C ASP A 183 -4.77 -17.70 -0.79
N LEU A 184 -4.60 -16.89 0.25
CA LEU A 184 -4.28 -15.49 0.10
C LEU A 184 -2.90 -15.40 -0.55
N ASN A 185 -2.72 -14.57 -1.58
CA ASN A 185 -1.38 -14.21 -2.03
C ASN A 185 -0.75 -13.31 -0.96
N ASP A 186 -0.14 -13.97 0.00
CA ASP A 186 0.50 -13.37 1.16
C ASP A 186 1.98 -13.10 0.94
N TRP A 187 2.55 -13.55 -0.19
CA TRP A 187 3.99 -13.46 -0.44
C TRP A 187 4.52 -12.04 -0.20
N ALA A 188 3.84 -11.05 -0.77
CA ALA A 188 4.35 -9.69 -0.72
C ALA A 188 4.21 -9.06 0.67
N ILE A 189 3.17 -9.40 1.43
CA ILE A 189 3.08 -8.99 2.84
C ILE A 189 4.05 -9.78 3.73
N THR A 190 4.32 -11.04 3.42
CA THR A 190 5.36 -11.84 4.05
C THR A 190 6.74 -11.20 3.88
N GLU A 191 7.10 -10.81 2.65
CA GLU A 191 8.36 -10.13 2.38
C GLU A 191 8.47 -8.80 3.15
N VAL A 192 7.39 -8.01 3.20
CA VAL A 192 7.33 -6.78 4.00
C VAL A 192 7.51 -7.06 5.47
N THR A 193 6.89 -8.14 5.96
CA THR A 193 6.95 -8.57 7.36
C THR A 193 8.37 -9.02 7.74
N LEU A 194 9.07 -9.73 6.86
CA LEU A 194 10.43 -10.19 7.11
C LEU A 194 11.46 -9.04 6.98
N SER A 195 11.24 -8.12 6.04
CA SER A 195 12.14 -6.99 5.79
C SER A 195 12.08 -5.88 6.84
N HIS A 196 11.00 -5.84 7.65
CA HIS A 196 10.78 -4.80 8.67
C HIS A 196 10.52 -5.42 10.06
N PRO A 197 11.52 -6.11 10.64
CA PRO A 197 11.36 -6.88 11.88
C PRO A 197 10.98 -6.03 13.10
N HIS A 198 11.30 -4.73 13.07
CA HIS A 198 11.08 -3.77 14.14
C HIS A 198 9.71 -3.06 14.10
N CYS A 199 8.89 -3.34 13.08
CA CYS A 199 7.60 -2.66 12.86
C CYS A 199 6.42 -3.55 13.23
N ASP A 200 5.36 -2.97 13.80
CA ASP A 200 4.08 -3.69 13.92
C ASP A 200 3.46 -3.89 12.54
N ILE A 201 2.97 -5.09 12.26
CA ILE A 201 2.24 -5.41 11.02
C ILE A 201 0.77 -5.58 11.36
N ILE A 202 -0.10 -4.82 10.70
CA ILE A 202 -1.52 -4.78 11.00
C ILE A 202 -2.28 -5.08 9.71
N ILE A 203 -2.86 -6.26 9.62
CA ILE A 203 -3.64 -6.73 8.49
C ILE A 203 -5.10 -6.43 8.80
N VAL A 204 -5.73 -5.64 7.93
CA VAL A 204 -7.06 -5.10 8.16
C VAL A 204 -8.03 -5.64 7.12
N ASN A 205 -9.18 -6.12 7.59
CA ASN A 205 -10.32 -6.49 6.75
C ASN A 205 -10.03 -7.68 5.81
N VAL A 206 -9.27 -8.68 6.27
CA VAL A 206 -8.96 -9.87 5.46
C VAL A 206 -10.23 -10.63 5.05
N GLU A 207 -11.28 -10.59 5.87
CA GLU A 207 -12.58 -11.20 5.59
C GLU A 207 -13.22 -10.72 4.27
N SER A 208 -12.82 -9.53 3.80
CA SER A 208 -13.30 -8.99 2.53
C SER A 208 -12.77 -9.71 1.29
N THR A 209 -11.70 -10.48 1.43
CA THR A 209 -11.05 -11.26 0.35
C THR A 209 -11.76 -12.58 0.07
N ARG A 210 -12.69 -12.98 0.94
CA ARG A 210 -13.48 -14.20 0.80
C ARG A 210 -14.27 -14.18 -0.52
N THR A 211 -14.10 -15.23 -1.31
CA THR A 211 -14.86 -15.40 -2.57
C THR A 211 -16.24 -16.01 -2.28
N LYS A 212 -17.13 -15.98 -3.28
CA LYS A 212 -18.42 -16.68 -3.18
C LYS A 212 -18.24 -18.20 -3.04
N GLU A 213 -17.15 -18.75 -3.55
CA GLU A 213 -16.88 -20.19 -3.50
C GLU A 213 -16.34 -20.62 -2.13
N ASP A 214 -15.68 -19.70 -1.44
CA ASP A 214 -15.25 -19.84 -0.05
C ASP A 214 -16.42 -19.71 0.95
N SER A 215 -17.66 -19.50 0.50
CA SER A 215 -18.84 -19.31 1.35
C SER A 215 -19.33 -20.60 2.02
N GLY A 216 -18.41 -21.50 2.39
CA GLY A 216 -18.68 -22.58 3.32
C GLY A 216 -19.29 -22.07 4.64
N PRO A 217 -19.73 -22.97 5.53
CA PRO A 217 -20.44 -22.59 6.74
C PRO A 217 -19.61 -21.80 7.77
N SER A 218 -18.33 -21.51 7.50
CA SER A 218 -17.48 -20.70 8.38
C SER A 218 -17.97 -19.25 8.45
N SER A 219 -17.95 -18.69 9.66
CA SER A 219 -18.18 -17.25 9.88
C SER A 219 -16.99 -16.44 9.36
N SER A 220 -17.18 -15.14 9.11
CA SER A 220 -16.08 -14.22 8.76
C SER A 220 -14.98 -14.22 9.82
N GLU A 221 -15.36 -14.35 11.10
CA GLU A 221 -14.41 -14.44 12.21
C GLU A 221 -13.56 -15.71 12.14
N GLN A 222 -14.16 -16.86 11.78
CA GLN A 222 -13.41 -18.10 11.63
C GLN A 222 -12.45 -17.99 10.44
N PHE A 223 -12.93 -17.47 9.31
CA PHE A 223 -12.11 -17.24 8.13
C PHE A 223 -10.88 -16.38 8.42
N GLN A 224 -11.05 -15.26 9.13
CA GLN A 224 -9.92 -14.41 9.53
C GLN A 224 -8.92 -15.14 10.43
N LYS A 225 -9.39 -15.98 11.36
CA LYS A 225 -8.51 -16.79 12.23
C LYS A 225 -7.73 -17.83 11.45
N ASP A 226 -8.36 -18.47 10.49
CA ASP A 226 -7.72 -19.48 9.64
C ASP A 226 -6.60 -18.82 8.79
N GLU A 227 -6.89 -17.68 8.16
CA GLU A 227 -5.89 -16.90 7.39
C GLU A 227 -4.75 -16.39 8.29
N GLU A 228 -5.06 -15.96 9.52
CA GLU A 228 -4.05 -15.57 10.50
C GLU A 228 -3.14 -16.74 10.90
N GLU A 229 -3.68 -17.93 11.14
CA GLU A 229 -2.90 -19.12 11.49
C GLU A 229 -1.96 -19.52 10.35
N ILE A 230 -2.47 -19.55 9.11
CA ILE A 230 -1.69 -19.85 7.90
C ILE A 230 -0.54 -18.86 7.74
N PHE A 231 -0.85 -17.56 7.78
CA PHE A 231 0.16 -16.51 7.62
C PHE A 231 1.26 -16.59 8.68
N ARG A 232 0.87 -16.77 9.96
CA ARG A 232 1.84 -16.91 11.06
C ARG A 232 2.72 -18.15 10.90
N ALA A 233 2.15 -19.25 10.41
CA ALA A 233 2.91 -20.47 10.13
C ALA A 233 3.93 -20.25 9.00
N ASP A 234 3.56 -19.54 7.92
CA ASP A 234 4.48 -19.21 6.83
C ASP A 234 5.64 -18.31 7.30
N ILE A 235 5.35 -17.23 8.03
CA ILE A 235 6.38 -16.35 8.62
C ILE A 235 7.35 -17.17 9.50
N ALA A 236 6.82 -18.04 10.36
CA ALA A 236 7.64 -18.87 11.24
C ALA A 236 8.49 -19.87 10.44
N TYR A 237 7.93 -20.46 9.39
CA TYR A 237 8.66 -21.36 8.50
C TYR A 237 9.82 -20.64 7.82
N ARG A 238 9.58 -19.47 7.22
CA ARG A 238 10.61 -18.69 6.51
C ARG A 238 11.71 -18.18 7.41
N CYS A 239 11.37 -17.70 8.61
CA CYS A 239 12.39 -17.30 9.59
C CYS A 239 13.33 -18.46 9.98
N ARG A 240 12.87 -19.71 9.88
CA ARG A 240 13.70 -20.91 10.12
C ARG A 240 14.47 -21.37 8.88
N ALA A 241 13.84 -21.31 7.72
CA ALA A 241 14.34 -21.91 6.49
C ALA A 241 15.35 -21.02 5.76
N ASP A 242 15.17 -19.70 5.82
CA ASP A 242 15.90 -18.78 4.95
C ASP A 242 17.26 -18.39 5.56
N ALA A 243 18.30 -19.03 5.05
CA ALA A 243 19.69 -18.74 5.40
C ALA A 243 20.15 -17.36 4.90
N ASP A 244 19.49 -16.83 3.88
CA ASP A 244 19.85 -15.60 3.16
C ASP A 244 19.12 -14.37 3.70
N LEU A 245 18.20 -14.53 4.68
CA LEU A 245 17.68 -13.40 5.43
C LEU A 245 18.86 -12.61 6.02
N PRO A 246 19.00 -11.32 5.70
CA PRO A 246 20.20 -10.53 5.95
C PRO A 246 20.49 -10.45 7.44
N GLU A 247 21.33 -11.35 7.94
CA GLU A 247 21.70 -11.53 9.36
C GLU A 247 20.59 -11.08 10.33
N SER A 248 19.34 -11.45 10.01
CA SER A 248 18.20 -10.76 10.59
C SER A 248 18.14 -11.10 12.07
N ASP A 249 17.79 -10.10 12.89
CA ASP A 249 17.61 -10.26 14.34
C ASP A 249 16.53 -11.31 14.70
N ILE A 250 15.86 -11.92 13.71
CA ILE A 250 14.81 -12.93 13.86
C ILE A 250 15.36 -14.36 13.69
N LYS A 251 16.46 -14.69 14.37
CA LYS A 251 16.94 -16.09 14.46
C LYS A 251 16.67 -16.68 15.83
N GLY A 252 16.12 -17.89 15.84
CA GLY A 252 15.76 -18.64 17.05
C GLY A 252 14.30 -18.45 17.48
N GLU A 253 13.74 -19.46 18.16
CA GLU A 253 12.31 -19.55 18.48
C GLU A 253 11.78 -18.36 19.28
N GLU A 254 12.57 -17.80 20.19
CA GLU A 254 12.15 -16.63 20.98
C GLU A 254 12.05 -15.36 20.12
N ALA A 255 12.96 -15.17 19.17
CA ALA A 255 12.92 -14.03 18.26
C ALA A 255 11.77 -14.17 17.24
N ILE A 256 11.55 -15.38 16.74
CA ILE A 256 10.39 -15.72 15.89
C ILE A 256 9.09 -15.42 16.63
N LYS A 257 8.96 -15.91 17.87
CA LYS A 257 7.77 -15.65 18.70
C LYS A 257 7.53 -14.15 18.89
N LYS A 258 8.56 -13.39 19.27
CA LYS A 258 8.46 -11.92 19.38
C LYS A 258 8.02 -11.27 18.06
N ARG A 259 8.54 -11.76 16.93
CA ARG A 259 8.12 -11.25 15.63
C ARG A 259 6.64 -11.53 15.37
N LEU A 260 6.19 -12.75 15.63
CA LEU A 260 4.78 -13.11 15.49
C LEU A 260 3.89 -12.25 16.40
N ASP A 261 4.30 -11.96 17.64
CA ASP A 261 3.53 -11.12 18.57
C ASP A 261 3.30 -9.67 18.06
N THR A 262 4.10 -9.19 17.10
CA THR A 262 3.93 -7.86 16.46
C THR A 262 2.97 -7.85 15.27
N ILE A 263 2.50 -9.02 14.83
CA ILE A 263 1.55 -9.18 13.73
C ILE A 263 0.14 -9.22 14.31
N ARG A 264 -0.78 -8.43 13.76
CA ARG A 264 -2.19 -8.38 14.18
C ARG A 264 -3.11 -8.47 12.96
N PHE A 265 -4.14 -9.29 13.07
CA PHE A 265 -5.27 -9.30 12.15
C PHE A 265 -6.46 -8.65 12.85
N ILE A 266 -7.03 -7.61 12.24
CA ILE A 266 -8.17 -6.89 12.81
C ILE A 266 -9.25 -6.67 11.75
N THR A 267 -10.50 -6.67 12.20
CA THR A 267 -11.64 -6.31 11.34
C THR A 267 -11.61 -4.82 11.00
N LEU A 268 -12.41 -4.42 10.00
CA LEU A 268 -12.58 -2.99 9.68
C LEU A 268 -13.16 -2.20 10.87
N ASP A 269 -14.11 -2.76 11.61
CA ASP A 269 -14.70 -2.10 12.78
C ASP A 269 -13.68 -1.90 13.91
N GLU A 270 -12.85 -2.90 14.19
CA GLU A 270 -11.77 -2.79 15.17
C GLU A 270 -10.73 -1.74 14.76
N PHE A 271 -10.42 -1.64 13.46
CA PHE A 271 -9.55 -0.58 12.94
C PHE A 271 -10.16 0.81 13.18
N ILE A 272 -11.47 0.96 12.92
CA ILE A 272 -12.20 2.21 13.15
C ILE A 272 -12.23 2.59 14.64
N GLU A 273 -12.30 1.61 15.54
CA GLU A 273 -12.35 1.84 16.98
C GLU A 273 -10.98 2.14 17.59
N LYS A 274 -9.93 1.41 17.19
CA LYS A 274 -8.65 1.35 17.91
C LYS A 274 -7.54 2.21 17.33
N GLU A 275 -7.62 2.63 16.07
CA GLU A 275 -6.52 3.30 15.36
C GLU A 275 -6.89 4.76 14.97
N ASP A 276 -5.88 5.62 14.79
CA ASP A 276 -6.05 7.05 14.47
C ASP A 276 -6.36 7.30 12.98
N TRP A 277 -7.35 6.60 12.43
CA TRP A 277 -7.64 6.57 10.99
C TRP A 277 -8.16 7.90 10.42
N PHE A 278 -8.70 8.78 11.25
CA PHE A 278 -9.36 10.02 10.84
C PHE A 278 -8.41 11.03 10.15
N ASP A 279 -7.10 10.94 10.43
CA ASP A 279 -6.07 11.74 9.75
C ASP A 279 -5.64 11.09 8.40
N TRP A 280 -6.12 9.89 8.08
CA TRP A 280 -5.72 9.08 6.92
C TRP A 280 -6.84 8.88 5.91
N PHE A 281 -8.07 8.62 6.37
CA PHE A 281 -9.21 8.25 5.53
C PHE A 281 -10.36 9.24 5.66
N ASP A 282 -11.13 9.42 4.58
CA ASP A 282 -12.39 10.15 4.65
C ASP A 282 -13.45 9.25 5.33
N PRO A 283 -14.24 9.73 6.31
CA PRO A 283 -15.28 8.94 6.93
C PRO A 283 -16.26 8.27 5.94
N LYS A 284 -16.59 8.95 4.83
CA LYS A 284 -17.48 8.38 3.80
C LYS A 284 -16.84 7.23 3.05
N GLU A 285 -15.52 7.23 2.95
CA GLU A 285 -14.76 6.14 2.35
C GLU A 285 -14.92 4.87 3.20
N LEU A 286 -14.66 4.95 4.51
CA LEU A 286 -14.83 3.81 5.42
C LEU A 286 -16.30 3.38 5.55
N GLU A 287 -17.24 4.32 5.52
CA GLU A 287 -18.67 3.98 5.44
C GLU A 287 -19.02 3.17 4.18
N SER A 288 -18.40 3.52 3.04
CA SER A 288 -18.61 2.77 1.80
C SER A 288 -18.02 1.36 1.88
N TRP A 289 -16.89 1.19 2.59
CA TRP A 289 -16.29 -0.10 2.85
C TRP A 289 -17.20 -0.99 3.70
N ASN A 290 -17.71 -0.47 4.82
CA ASN A 290 -18.67 -1.19 5.66
C ASN A 290 -19.92 -1.63 4.89
N LYS A 291 -20.49 -0.74 4.06
CA LYS A 291 -21.66 -1.09 3.21
C LYS A 291 -21.35 -2.20 2.22
N ALA A 292 -20.16 -2.20 1.62
CA ALA A 292 -19.76 -3.25 0.68
C ALA A 292 -19.59 -4.61 1.39
N MET A 293 -19.14 -4.61 2.65
CA MET A 293 -19.08 -5.81 3.48
C MET A 293 -20.47 -6.36 3.80
N ASP A 294 -21.41 -5.51 4.20
CA ASP A 294 -22.79 -5.91 4.50
C ASP A 294 -23.53 -6.44 3.26
N GLY A 295 -23.32 -5.80 2.10
CA GLY A 295 -23.95 -6.19 0.83
C GLY A 295 -23.56 -7.59 0.35
N LYS A 296 -22.33 -8.04 0.65
CA LYS A 296 -21.87 -9.40 0.31
C LYS A 296 -22.64 -10.48 1.06
N VAL A 297 -23.16 -10.20 2.26
CA VAL A 297 -23.95 -11.14 3.05
C VAL A 297 -25.36 -11.36 2.45
N GLY A 298 -25.90 -10.39 1.72
CA GLY A 298 -27.29 -10.39 1.26
C GLY A 298 -27.56 -10.95 -0.15
N THR A 299 -26.53 -11.24 -0.95
CA THR A 299 -26.70 -11.60 -2.38
C THR A 299 -26.48 -13.10 -2.67
N LEU A 300 -26.54 -13.95 -1.64
CA LEU A 300 -26.52 -15.41 -1.73
C LEU A 300 -27.94 -15.98 -1.93
N GLN A 301 -28.61 -15.61 -3.03
CA GLN A 301 -29.87 -16.24 -3.48
C GLN A 301 -29.65 -17.09 -4.73
#